data_AF-A0A1V6UL45-F1
#
_entry.id   AF-A0A1V6UL45-F1
#
_cell.length_a   1.000
_cell.length_b   1.000
_cell.length_c   1.000
_cell.angle_alpha   90.00
_cell.angle_beta   90.00
_cell.angle_gamma   90.00
#
_symmetry.space_group_name_H-M   'P 1'
#
loop_
_entity.id
_entity.type
_entity.pdbx_description
1 polymer ?
#
loop_
_entity_poly.entity_id
_entity_poly.type
_entity_poly.pdbx_seq_one_letter_code
_entity_poly.pdbx_strand_id
1 'polypeptide(L)'
;MAYLNQSGVTAFRKARKDLVTFLEQQSTFLRNDIDSRVYTAGAVFEKLCGLVGIVYQLKDASMAMAVDARGNAYVLAKPDGFYSYDVPRVCNDLVACLLHWADILVNTDGRRTDRLVAASMEGGLATL
;
A
#
# COMPACT_ATOMS: atom_id res chain seq x y z
N MET A 1 -17.83 -19.88 17.35
CA MET A 1 -16.99 -19.86 16.12
C MET A 1 -17.21 -18.64 15.21
N ALA A 2 -18.15 -17.72 15.47
CA ALA A 2 -18.33 -16.52 14.62
C ALA A 2 -17.24 -15.42 14.80
N TYR A 3 -16.61 -15.35 15.98
CA TYR A 3 -15.65 -14.28 16.32
C TYR A 3 -14.33 -14.33 15.53
N LEU A 4 -13.86 -15.53 15.16
CA LEU A 4 -12.62 -15.71 14.37
C LEU A 4 -12.81 -15.27 12.91
N ASN A 5 -14.00 -15.52 12.33
CA ASN A 5 -14.29 -15.10 10.95
C ASN A 5 -14.39 -13.58 10.79
N GLN A 6 -14.60 -12.84 11.88
CA GLN A 6 -14.74 -11.37 11.86
C GLN A 6 -13.41 -10.65 12.12
N SER A 7 -12.51 -11.25 12.91
CA SER A 7 -11.21 -10.64 13.24
C SER A 7 -10.32 -10.49 12.01
N GLY A 8 -10.24 -11.53 11.16
CA GLY A 8 -9.47 -11.48 9.90
C GLY A 8 -9.97 -10.41 8.94
N VAL A 9 -11.30 -10.29 8.76
CA VAL A 9 -11.92 -9.24 7.93
C VAL A 9 -11.65 -7.84 8.48
N THR A 10 -11.69 -7.69 9.80
CA THR A 10 -11.43 -6.39 10.45
C THR A 10 -9.97 -5.97 10.31
N ALA A 11 -9.04 -6.92 10.49
CA ALA A 11 -7.61 -6.69 10.32
C ALA A 11 -7.29 -6.28 8.87
N PHE A 12 -7.81 -7.00 7.88
CA PHE A 12 -7.64 -6.67 6.47
C PHE A 12 -8.20 -5.28 6.14
N ARG A 13 -9.42 -4.97 6.59
CA ARG A 13 -10.04 -3.65 6.35
C ARG A 13 -9.25 -2.52 6.98
N LYS A 14 -8.71 -2.73 8.18
CA LYS A 14 -7.84 -1.77 8.84
C LYS A 14 -6.54 -1.56 8.04
N ALA A 15 -5.83 -2.63 7.71
CA ALA A 15 -4.59 -2.54 6.93
C ALA A 15 -4.82 -1.84 5.57
N ARG A 16 -5.94 -2.11 4.90
CA ARG A 16 -6.29 -1.43 3.65
C ARG A 16 -6.53 0.06 3.87
N LYS A 17 -7.27 0.43 4.92
CA LYS A 17 -7.54 1.84 5.26
C LYS A 17 -6.26 2.58 5.62
N ASP A 18 -5.38 1.96 6.39
CA ASP A 18 -4.10 2.54 6.80
C ASP A 18 -3.20 2.78 5.56
N LEU A 19 -3.18 1.83 4.62
CA LEU A 19 -2.46 1.97 3.35
C LEU A 19 -3.01 3.14 2.51
N VAL A 20 -4.32 3.21 2.31
CA VAL A 20 -4.96 4.28 1.52
C VAL A 20 -4.69 5.65 2.13
N THR A 21 -4.91 5.78 3.45
CA THR A 21 -4.69 7.03 4.17
C THR A 21 -3.24 7.50 4.05
N PHE A 22 -2.29 6.56 4.16
CA PHE A 22 -0.88 6.89 4.05
C PHE A 22 -0.50 7.31 2.62
N LEU A 23 -0.98 6.58 1.60
CA LEU A 23 -0.74 6.93 0.19
C LEU A 23 -1.30 8.32 -0.16
N GLU A 24 -2.49 8.66 0.30
CA GLU A 24 -3.10 9.99 0.11
C GLU A 24 -2.26 11.09 0.79
N GLN A 25 -1.79 10.85 2.02
CA GLN A 25 -0.90 11.77 2.73
C GLN A 25 0.42 11.97 1.99
N GLN A 26 1.01 10.91 1.45
CA GLN A 26 2.27 11.02 0.68
C GLN A 26 2.07 11.71 -0.66
N SER A 27 1.00 11.42 -1.40
CA SER A 27 0.73 12.10 -2.67
C SER A 27 0.51 13.60 -2.46
N THR A 28 -0.19 13.98 -1.39
CA THR A 28 -0.42 15.37 -1.01
C THR A 28 0.89 16.07 -0.63
N PHE A 29 1.73 15.42 0.18
CA PHE A 29 3.05 15.92 0.56
C PHE A 29 3.95 16.13 -0.66
N LEU A 30 4.04 15.13 -1.55
CA LEU A 30 4.83 15.21 -2.79
C LEU A 30 4.32 16.27 -3.77
N ARG A 31 3.03 16.62 -3.74
CA ARG A 31 2.49 17.69 -4.59
C ARG A 31 2.77 19.09 -4.03
N ASN A 32 2.62 19.27 -2.73
CA ASN A 32 2.59 20.59 -2.11
C ASN A 32 3.93 21.04 -1.53
N ASP A 33 4.74 20.12 -1.00
CA ASP A 33 5.92 20.45 -0.20
C ASP A 33 7.25 20.17 -0.89
N ILE A 34 7.21 19.70 -2.14
CA ILE A 34 8.36 19.27 -2.94
C ILE A 34 9.38 20.37 -3.24
N ASP A 35 8.88 21.60 -3.40
CA ASP A 35 9.70 22.78 -3.66
C ASP A 35 10.10 23.48 -2.35
N SER A 36 9.66 22.99 -1.19
CA SER A 36 10.01 23.56 0.10
C SER A 36 11.44 23.24 0.50
N ARG A 37 12.07 24.12 1.30
CA ARG A 37 13.38 23.88 1.92
C ARG A 37 13.42 22.67 2.88
N VAL A 38 12.26 22.09 3.22
CA VAL A 38 12.11 20.96 4.15
C VAL A 38 12.20 19.62 3.41
N TYR A 39 12.05 19.61 2.09
CA TYR A 39 12.19 18.42 1.28
C TYR A 39 13.65 17.92 1.32
N THR A 40 13.84 16.70 1.81
CA THR A 40 15.11 15.97 1.67
C THR A 40 14.81 14.57 1.12
N ALA A 41 15.59 14.13 0.14
CA ALA A 41 15.45 12.80 -0.46
C ALA A 41 15.44 11.68 0.61
N GLY A 42 16.23 11.84 1.68
CA GLY A 42 16.26 10.91 2.81
C GLY A 42 14.93 10.80 3.56
N ALA A 43 14.26 11.93 3.85
CA ALA A 43 12.97 11.91 4.54
C ALA A 43 11.86 11.26 3.68
N VAL A 44 11.90 11.45 2.36
CA VAL A 44 10.95 10.78 1.45
C VAL A 44 11.27 9.29 1.33
N PHE A 45 12.55 8.92 1.24
CA PHE A 45 12.99 7.52 1.25
C PHE A 45 12.49 6.77 2.49
N GLU A 46 12.67 7.32 3.69
CA GLU A 46 12.19 6.70 4.93
C GLU A 46 10.67 6.50 4.93
N LYS A 47 9.91 7.49 4.44
CA LYS A 47 8.45 7.39 4.33
C LYS A 47 8.01 6.31 3.33
N LEU A 48 8.69 6.19 2.18
CA LEU A 48 8.41 5.14 1.19
C LEU A 48 8.75 3.75 1.73
N CYS A 49 9.88 3.61 2.43
CA CYS A 49 10.26 2.37 3.11
C CYS A 49 9.26 1.98 4.21
N GLY A 50 8.70 2.96 4.95
CA GLY A 50 7.60 2.72 5.89
C GLY A 50 6.34 2.17 5.20
N LEU A 51 6.06 2.64 3.98
CA LEU A 51 4.93 2.21 3.15
C LEU A 51 5.04 0.73 2.76
N VAL A 52 6.26 0.24 2.48
CA VAL A 52 6.53 -1.19 2.22
C VAL A 52 6.07 -2.07 3.38
N GLY A 53 6.30 -1.65 4.63
CA GLY A 53 5.84 -2.37 5.82
C GLY A 53 4.32 -2.50 5.90
N ILE A 54 3.59 -1.42 5.58
CA ILE A 54 2.11 -1.42 5.57
C ILE A 54 1.57 -2.33 4.46
N VAL A 55 2.20 -2.33 3.28
CA VAL A 55 1.81 -3.20 2.16
C VAL A 55 2.02 -4.69 2.51
N TYR A 56 3.11 -5.04 3.21
CA TYR A 56 3.30 -6.40 3.72
C TYR A 56 2.22 -6.78 4.73
N GLN A 57 1.86 -5.89 5.66
CA GLN A 57 0.76 -6.14 6.60
C GLN A 57 -0.58 -6.38 5.89
N LEU A 58 -0.87 -5.63 4.82
CA LEU A 58 -2.07 -5.85 4.01
C LEU A 58 -2.06 -7.22 3.33
N LYS A 59 -0.92 -7.60 2.73
CA LYS A 59 -0.72 -8.91 2.11
C LYS A 59 -0.95 -10.04 3.11
N ASP A 60 -0.30 -9.97 4.26
CA ASP A 60 -0.39 -11.00 5.29
C ASP A 60 -1.81 -11.11 5.84
N ALA A 61 -2.46 -9.97 6.10
CA ALA A 61 -3.85 -9.93 6.54
C ALA A 61 -4.82 -10.51 5.50
N SER A 62 -4.54 -10.28 4.21
CA SER A 62 -5.33 -10.84 3.11
C SER A 62 -5.23 -12.36 3.06
N MET A 63 -3.99 -12.89 3.13
CA MET A 63 -3.75 -14.33 3.12
C MET A 63 -4.35 -15.00 4.36
N ALA A 64 -4.17 -14.42 5.54
CA ALA A 64 -4.78 -14.91 6.78
C ALA A 64 -6.31 -14.92 6.68
N MET A 65 -6.92 -13.85 6.16
CA MET A 65 -8.37 -13.78 5.95
C MET A 65 -8.88 -14.85 4.97
N ALA A 66 -8.12 -15.18 3.93
CA ALA A 66 -8.49 -16.23 2.98
C ALA A 66 -8.56 -17.63 3.63
N VAL A 67 -7.76 -17.87 4.68
CA VAL A 67 -7.75 -19.12 5.45
C VAL A 67 -8.79 -19.09 6.57
N ASP A 68 -8.70 -18.08 7.42
CA ASP A 68 -9.41 -18.02 8.70
C ASP A 68 -10.87 -17.56 8.56
N ALA A 69 -11.22 -16.89 7.46
CA ALA A 69 -12.55 -16.35 7.21
C ALA A 69 -13.16 -16.84 5.88
N ARG A 70 -12.75 -18.01 5.39
CA ARG A 70 -13.20 -18.58 4.10
C ARG A 70 -14.73 -18.68 3.94
N GLY A 71 -15.47 -18.85 5.04
CA GLY A 71 -16.94 -18.90 5.06
C GLY A 71 -17.63 -17.56 5.28
N ASN A 72 -16.89 -16.45 5.39
CA ASN A 72 -17.45 -15.13 5.63
C ASN A 72 -18.05 -14.56 4.33
N ALA A 73 -19.26 -14.00 4.38
CA ALA A 73 -19.95 -13.41 3.23
C ALA A 73 -19.12 -12.33 2.51
N TYR A 74 -18.29 -11.58 3.25
CA TYR A 74 -17.38 -10.60 2.67
C TYR A 74 -16.30 -11.25 1.79
N VAL A 75 -15.76 -12.39 2.23
CA VAL A 75 -14.74 -13.16 1.49
C VAL A 75 -15.39 -13.84 0.28
N LEU A 76 -16.56 -14.46 0.49
CA LEU A 76 -17.32 -15.15 -0.55
C LEU A 76 -17.88 -14.23 -1.64
N ALA A 77 -17.98 -12.92 -1.38
CA ALA A 77 -18.41 -11.93 -2.38
C ALA A 77 -17.35 -11.68 -3.47
N LYS A 78 -16.13 -12.20 -3.30
CA LYS A 78 -15.05 -12.11 -4.28
C LYS A 78 -14.77 -13.47 -4.94
N PRO A 79 -14.19 -13.48 -6.17
CA PRO A 79 -13.76 -14.71 -6.80
C PRO A 79 -12.79 -15.50 -5.92
N ASP A 80 -12.80 -16.82 -6.08
CA ASP A 80 -11.81 -17.67 -5.41
C ASP A 80 -10.40 -17.24 -5.82
N GLY A 81 -9.47 -17.28 -4.86
CA GLY A 81 -8.11 -16.80 -5.06
C GLY A 81 -7.92 -15.28 -4.91
N PHE A 82 -8.97 -14.45 -4.85
CA PHE A 82 -8.80 -12.99 -4.77
C PHE A 82 -7.93 -12.55 -3.58
N TYR A 83 -8.24 -13.04 -2.37
CA TYR A 83 -7.51 -12.66 -1.16
C TYR A 83 -6.23 -13.47 -0.93
N SER A 84 -6.09 -14.65 -1.53
CA SER A 84 -4.90 -15.51 -1.38
C SER A 84 -3.88 -15.36 -2.50
N TYR A 85 -4.26 -14.75 -3.63
CA TYR A 85 -3.42 -14.62 -4.82
C TYR A 85 -3.43 -13.20 -5.41
N ASP A 86 -4.60 -12.65 -5.78
CA ASP A 86 -4.67 -11.36 -6.48
C ASP A 86 -4.18 -10.21 -5.61
N VAL A 87 -4.69 -10.11 -4.37
CA VAL A 87 -4.26 -9.07 -3.42
C VAL A 87 -2.77 -9.19 -3.09
N PRO A 88 -2.21 -10.37 -2.76
CA PRO A 88 -0.77 -10.55 -2.60
C PRO A 88 0.05 -10.15 -3.83
N ARG A 89 -0.43 -10.44 -5.04
CA ARG A 89 0.23 -10.04 -6.29
C ARG A 89 0.28 -8.52 -6.41
N VAL A 90 -0.84 -7.83 -6.26
CA VAL A 90 -0.90 -6.36 -6.28
C VAL A 90 0.00 -5.76 -5.19
N CYS A 91 0.04 -6.36 -4.00
CA CYS A 91 0.93 -5.92 -2.93
C CYS A 91 2.41 -6.06 -3.32
N ASN A 92 2.82 -7.17 -3.95
CA ASN A 92 4.20 -7.33 -4.42
C ASN A 92 4.55 -6.29 -5.50
N ASP A 93 3.64 -6.03 -6.44
CA ASP A 93 3.83 -5.02 -7.48
C ASP A 93 3.97 -3.61 -6.86
N LEU A 94 3.15 -3.29 -5.85
CA LEU A 94 3.25 -2.04 -5.10
C LEU A 94 4.58 -1.92 -4.35
N VAL A 95 5.05 -2.97 -3.68
CA VAL A 95 6.36 -2.97 -3.03
C VAL A 95 7.48 -2.71 -4.03
N ALA A 96 7.45 -3.37 -5.19
CA ALA A 96 8.43 -3.15 -6.24
C ALA A 96 8.41 -1.70 -6.74
N CYS A 97 7.23 -1.13 -6.97
CA CYS A 97 7.07 0.28 -7.33
C CYS A 97 7.62 1.23 -6.26
N LEU A 98 7.31 1.01 -4.98
CA LEU A 98 7.76 1.85 -3.87
C LEU A 98 9.29 1.84 -3.73
N LEU A 99 9.90 0.65 -3.82
CA LEU A 99 11.36 0.51 -3.77
C LEU A 99 12.02 1.17 -4.97
N HIS A 100 11.44 1.01 -6.17
CA HIS A 100 11.94 1.66 -7.37
C HIS A 100 11.88 3.19 -7.26
N TRP A 101 10.80 3.75 -6.73
CA TRP A 101 10.69 5.19 -6.50
C TRP A 101 11.65 5.69 -5.43
N ALA A 102 11.83 4.93 -4.36
CA ALA A 102 12.77 5.25 -3.29
C ALA A 102 14.21 5.29 -3.83
N ASP A 103 14.59 4.34 -4.70
CA ASP A 103 15.90 4.31 -5.36
C ASP A 103 16.09 5.50 -6.31
N ILE A 104 15.08 5.79 -7.15
CA ILE A 104 15.09 6.97 -8.03
C ILE A 104 15.29 8.27 -7.23
N LEU A 105 14.57 8.43 -6.12
CA LEU A 105 14.64 9.63 -5.28
C LEU A 105 16.02 9.84 -4.66
N VAL A 106 16.71 8.75 -4.32
CA VAL A 106 18.07 8.78 -3.79
C VAL A 106 19.09 9.08 -4.89
N ASN A 107 18.87 8.56 -6.11
CA ASN A 107 19.84 8.60 -7.21
C ASN A 107 19.63 9.76 -8.20
N THR A 108 18.50 10.46 -8.17
CA THR A 108 18.22 11.67 -8.95
C THR A 108 18.00 12.86 -8.01
N ASP A 109 18.15 14.10 -8.48
CA ASP A 109 17.93 15.35 -7.71
C ASP A 109 16.48 15.54 -7.18
N GLY A 110 15.70 14.46 -7.02
CA GLY A 110 14.34 14.36 -6.46
C GLY A 110 13.27 15.02 -7.33
N ARG A 111 13.41 16.32 -7.55
CA ARG A 111 12.41 17.23 -8.12
C ARG A 111 11.81 16.84 -9.47
N ARG A 112 12.51 16.08 -10.32
CA ARG A 112 11.99 15.71 -11.66
C ARG A 112 11.13 14.45 -11.66
N THR A 113 11.29 13.55 -10.69
CA THR A 113 10.70 12.21 -10.76
C THR A 113 9.49 12.04 -9.85
N ASP A 114 9.32 12.93 -8.88
CA ASP A 114 8.30 12.85 -7.84
C ASP A 114 6.86 12.97 -8.33
N ARG A 115 6.61 13.75 -9.40
CA ARG A 115 5.27 13.86 -9.99
C ARG A 115 4.85 12.55 -10.68
N LEU A 116 5.82 11.81 -11.23
CA LEU A 116 5.59 10.46 -11.77
C LEU A 116 5.33 9.45 -10.66
N VAL A 117 6.09 9.55 -9.56
CA VAL A 117 5.87 8.74 -8.34
C VAL A 117 4.46 8.97 -7.79
N ALA A 118 4.05 10.22 -7.61
CA ALA A 118 2.72 10.56 -7.10
C ALA A 118 1.58 10.08 -8.03
N ALA A 119 1.71 10.27 -9.35
CA ALA A 119 0.70 9.80 -10.30
C ALA A 119 0.57 8.27 -10.32
N SER A 120 1.68 7.55 -10.16
CA SER A 120 1.66 6.09 -10.14
C SER A 120 1.15 5.51 -8.82
N MET A 121 1.34 6.20 -7.69
CA MET A 121 0.69 5.87 -6.41
C MET A 121 -0.85 5.94 -6.51
N GLU A 122 -1.36 6.96 -7.20
CA GLU A 122 -2.80 7.13 -7.42
C GLU A 122 -3.38 6.05 -8.33
N GLY A 123 -2.62 5.62 -9.35
CA GLY A 123 -2.99 4.46 -10.16
C GLY A 123 -3.12 3.18 -9.33
N GLY A 124 -2.24 2.96 -8.36
CA GLY A 124 -2.31 1.82 -7.44
C GLY A 124 -3.50 1.88 -6.46
N LEU A 125 -3.92 3.07 -6.04
CA LEU A 125 -5.10 3.26 -5.20
C LEU A 125 -6.40 2.84 -5.90
N ALA A 126 -6.50 3.04 -7.22
CA ALA A 126 -7.69 2.67 -7.98
C ALA A 126 -7.91 1.15 -8.10
N THR A 127 -6.87 0.35 -7.83
CA THR A 127 -6.86 -1.11 -8.00
C THR A 127 -7.12 -1.90 -6.71
N LEU A 128 -7.15 -1.24 -5.53
CA LEU A 128 -7.28 -1.85 -4.18
C LEU A 128 -8.65 -1.61 -3.52
#